data_AF-A0A1V5G8Z3-F1
#
_entry.id   AF-A0A1V5G8Z3-F1
#
_cell.length_a   1.000
_cell.length_b   1.000
_cell.length_c   1.000
_cell.angle_alpha   90.00
_cell.angle_beta   90.00
_cell.angle_gamma   90.00
#
_symmetry.space_group_name_H-M   'P 1'
#
loop_
_entity.id
_entity.type
_entity.pdbx_description
1 polymer ?
#
loop_
_entity_poly.entity_id
_entity_poly.type
_entity_poly.pdbx_seq_one_letter_code
_entity_poly.pdbx_strand_id
1 'polypeptide(L)' 'MAMIFNQFKAILDKLDVKEVDGLGSEFNPQIHNAVSKTDSEDYASNRICQVYQKGYKLGDKLIRPAMVAVAN' A
#
# COMPACT_ATOMS: atom_id res chain seq x y z
N MET A 1 -10.66 6.03 20.56
CA MET A 1 -10.45 5.87 19.10
C MET A 1 -9.75 4.56 18.69
N ALA A 2 -8.90 3.95 19.53
CA ALA A 2 -8.20 2.71 19.17
C ALA A 2 -9.10 1.45 19.01
N MET A 3 -10.19 1.35 19.79
CA MET A 3 -11.10 0.19 19.70
C MET A 3 -11.84 0.08 18.36
N ILE A 4 -12.24 1.22 17.77
CA ILE A 4 -12.95 1.26 16.49
C ILE A 4 -12.02 0.85 15.35
N PHE A 5 -10.76 1.33 15.37
CA PHE A 5 -9.77 0.95 14.36
C PHE A 5 -9.48 -0.55 14.37
N ASN A 6 -9.33 -1.15 15.56
CA ASN A 6 -9.12 -2.59 15.68
C ASN A 6 -10.35 -3.41 15.24
N GLN A 7 -11.57 -2.96 15.58
CA GLN A 7 -12.80 -3.60 15.10
C GLN A 7 -12.93 -3.50 13.58
N PHE A 8 -12.61 -2.34 13.01
CA PHE A 8 -12.59 -2.15 11.55
C PHE A 8 -11.61 -3.10 10.89
N LYS A 9 -10.39 -3.22 11.43
CA LYS A 9 -9.36 -4.15 10.94
C LYS A 9 -9.79 -5.62 11.06
N ALA A 10 -10.46 -5.99 12.16
CA ALA A 10 -10.98 -7.35 12.34
C ALA A 10 -12.12 -7.69 11.37
N ILE A 11 -12.95 -6.71 11.00
CA ILE A 11 -13.99 -6.88 9.99
C ILE A 11 -13.34 -7.03 8.60
N LEU A 12 -12.38 -6.16 8.25
CA LEU A 12 -11.60 -6.26 7.01
C LEU A 12 -10.97 -7.65 6.85
N ASP A 13 -10.35 -8.18 7.91
CA ASP A 13 -9.73 -9.51 7.91
C ASP A 13 -10.76 -10.63 7.69
N LYS A 14 -11.93 -10.55 8.34
CA LYS A 14 -13.06 -11.47 8.10
C LYS A 14 -13.61 -11.45 6.67
N LEU A 15 -13.48 -10.32 5.99
CA LEU A 15 -13.90 -10.14 4.59
C LEU A 15 -12.80 -10.53 3.59
N ASP A 16 -11.69 -11.12 4.05
CA ASP A 16 -10.49 -11.43 3.26
C ASP A 16 -9.89 -10.18 2.58
N VAL A 17 -10.05 -9.01 3.21
CA VAL A 17 -9.45 -7.77 2.75
C VAL A 17 -8.03 -7.68 3.29
N LYS A 18 -7.05 -7.78 2.40
CA LYS A 18 -5.63 -7.66 2.70
C LYS A 18 -5.13 -6.26 2.38
N GLU A 19 -4.30 -5.71 3.27
CA GLU A 19 -3.52 -4.51 2.97
C GLU A 19 -2.55 -4.82 1.83
N VAL A 20 -2.43 -3.87 0.90
CA VAL A 20 -1.48 -3.96 -0.21
C VAL A 20 -0.08 -3.61 0.32
N ASP A 21 0.90 -4.41 -0.07
CA ASP A 21 2.30 -4.20 0.30
C ASP A 21 2.77 -2.81 -0.13
N GLY A 22 3.51 -2.14 0.75
CA GLY A 22 3.84 -0.74 0.57
C GLY A 22 5.34 -0.54 0.64
N LEU A 23 5.83 -0.22 1.84
CA LEU A 23 7.19 0.25 2.03
C LEU A 23 8.24 -0.83 1.66
N GLY A 24 9.21 -0.48 0.80
CA GLY A 24 10.30 -1.36 0.38
C GLY A 24 9.94 -2.44 -0.66
N SER A 25 8.66 -2.55 -1.04
CA SER A 25 8.23 -3.48 -2.08
C SER A 25 8.46 -2.91 -3.49
N GLU A 26 8.52 -3.78 -4.49
CA GLU A 26 8.58 -3.35 -5.89
C GLU A 26 7.31 -2.61 -6.28
N PHE A 27 7.46 -1.52 -7.03
CA PHE A 27 6.32 -0.77 -7.53
C PHE A 27 5.58 -1.59 -8.60
N ASN A 28 4.30 -1.85 -8.38
CA ASN A 28 3.44 -2.51 -9.33
C ASN A 28 2.24 -1.60 -9.69
N PRO A 29 2.13 -1.10 -10.93
CA PRO A 29 1.07 -0.18 -11.35
C PRO A 29 -0.35 -0.72 -11.17
N GLN A 30 -0.52 -2.05 -11.13
CA GLN A 30 -1.84 -2.66 -10.95
C GLN A 30 -2.37 -2.52 -9.53
N ILE A 31 -1.50 -2.38 -8.54
CA ILE A 31 -1.86 -2.36 -7.12
C ILE A 31 -1.35 -1.10 -6.39
N HIS A 32 -0.41 -0.36 -7.00
CA HIS A 32 0.21 0.84 -6.46
C HIS A 32 0.01 2.01 -7.43
N ASN A 33 -0.32 3.16 -6.87
CA ASN A 33 -0.44 4.43 -7.56
C ASN A 33 0.75 5.33 -7.17
N ALA A 34 1.71 5.49 -8.08
CA ALA A 34 2.87 6.35 -7.87
C ALA A 34 2.45 7.81 -8.05
N VAL A 35 2.41 8.55 -6.95
CA VAL A 35 2.04 9.98 -6.96
C VAL A 35 3.24 10.91 -7.08
N SER A 36 4.42 10.44 -6.69
CA SER A 36 5.67 11.17 -6.77
C SER A 36 6.84 10.20 -6.96
N LYS A 37 7.89 10.68 -7.64
CA LYS A 37 9.20 10.05 -7.64
C LYS A 37 10.10 10.83 -6.69
N THR A 38 10.87 10.13 -5.87
CA THR A 38 11.78 10.74 -4.91
C THR A 38 13.11 10.02 -5.00
N ASP A 39 14.20 10.76 -5.13
CA ASP A 39 15.54 10.19 -5.06
C ASP A 39 15.76 9.70 -3.61
N SER A 40 15.83 8.39 -3.42
CA SER A 40 16.17 7.77 -2.12
C SER A 40 17.46 6.99 -2.29
N GLU A 41 18.48 7.34 -1.51
CA GLU A 41 19.76 6.61 -1.49
C GLU A 41 19.63 5.22 -0.83
N ASP A 42 18.60 5.01 -0.01
CA ASP A 42 18.32 3.75 0.69
C ASP A 42 17.59 2.69 -0.16
N TYR A 43 16.92 3.07 -1.26
CA TYR A 43 16.05 2.17 -2.03
C TYR A 43 16.43 2.14 -3.52
N ALA A 44 16.48 0.94 -4.09
CA ALA A 44 16.73 0.74 -5.51
C ALA A 44 15.67 1.43 -6.40
N SER A 45 16.10 1.94 -7.55
CA SER A 45 15.21 2.51 -8.59
C SER A 45 14.00 1.58 -8.86
N ASN A 46 12.79 2.14 -8.91
CA ASN A 46 11.49 1.44 -8.98
C ASN A 46 10.99 0.72 -7.70
N ARG A 47 11.59 0.94 -6.52
CA ARG A 47 10.99 0.53 -5.24
C ARG A 47 10.15 1.62 -4.60
N ILE A 48 9.20 1.20 -3.76
CA ILE A 48 8.38 2.10 -2.96
C ILE A 48 9.21 2.62 -1.78
N CYS A 49 9.45 3.92 -1.77
CA CYS A 49 10.18 4.60 -0.70
C CYS A 49 9.24 5.06 0.41
N GLN A 50 8.02 5.45 0.04
CA GLN A 50 7.05 5.96 1.01
C GLN A 50 5.62 5.58 0.65
N VAL A 51 4.81 5.31 1.65
CA VAL A 51 3.39 5.01 1.50
C VAL A 51 2.59 6.15 2.11
N TYR A 52 1.95 6.97 1.27
CA TYR A 52 1.05 8.02 1.72
C TYR A 52 -0.32 7.45 2.09
N GLN A 53 -0.75 6.43 1.37
CA GLN A 53 -2.04 5.79 1.62
C GLN A 53 -1.97 4.29 1.41
N LYS A 54 -2.41 3.55 2.42
CA LYS A 54 -2.53 2.09 2.35
C LYS A 54 -3.55 1.69 1.30
N GLY A 55 -3.15 0.79 0.41
CA GLY A 55 -4.06 0.11 -0.51
C GLY A 55 -4.72 -1.08 0.17
N TYR A 56 -5.87 -1.51 -0.38
CA TYR A 56 -6.59 -2.68 0.10
C TYR A 56 -7.05 -3.53 -1.09
N LYS A 57 -6.88 -4.84 -1.00
CA LYS A 57 -7.35 -5.86 -1.95
C LYS A 57 -8.26 -6.85 -1.24
N LEU A 58 -9.32 -7.31 -1.89
CA LEU A 58 -10.22 -8.34 -1.40
C LEU A 58 -10.10 -9.56 -2.30
N GLY A 59 -9.48 -10.63 -1.80
CA GLY A 59 -9.04 -11.75 -2.63
C GLY A 59 -8.20 -11.26 -3.82
N ASP A 60 -8.67 -11.52 -5.03
CA ASP A 60 -8.05 -11.10 -6.30
C ASP A 60 -8.53 -9.72 -6.80
N LYS A 61 -9.50 -9.09 -6.13
CA LYS A 61 -10.07 -7.81 -6.55
C LYS A 61 -9.42 -6.65 -5.79
N LEU A 62 -8.73 -5.78 -6.52
CA LEU A 62 -8.24 -4.52 -5.96
C LEU A 62 -9.43 -3.61 -5.61
N ILE A 63 -9.60 -3.26 -4.34
CA ILE A 63 -10.60 -2.27 -3.91
C ILE A 63 -10.03 -0.87 -4.11
N ARG A 64 -8.77 -0.69 -3.71
CA ARG A 64 -8.08 0.59 -3.80
C ARG A 64 -6.58 0.41 -3.94
N PRO A 65 -5.93 1.10 -4.90
CA PRO A 65 -4.49 1.10 -5.00
C PRO A 65 -3.84 1.88 -3.84
N ALA A 66 -2.65 1.45 -3.43
CA ALA A 66 -1.84 2.16 -2.45
C ALA A 66 -1.23 3.41 -3.09
N MET A 67 -1.36 4.59 -2.46
CA MET A 67 -0.69 5.79 -2.95
C MET A 67 0.72 5.83 -2.38
N VAL A 68 1.71 5.79 -3.26
CA VAL A 68 3.11 5.60 -2.89
C VAL A 68 4.02 6.59 -3.61
N ALA A 69 5.15 6.91 -2.99
CA ALA A 69 6.30 7.52 -3.65
C ALA A 69 7.28 6.43 -4.06
N VAL A 70 7.80 6.50 -5.28
CA VAL A 70 8.78 5.54 -5.81
C VAL A 70 10.18 6.16 -5.88
N ALA A 71 11.20 5.33 -5.65
CA ALA A 71 12.59 5.68 -5.89
C ALA A 71 12.82 5.91 -7.38
N ASN A 72 13.56 6.97 -7.71
CA ASN A 72 14.06 7.22 -9.05
C ASN A 72 15.21 6.26 -9.41
#